data_AF-A0A356TC20-F1
#
_entry.id   AF-A0A356TC20-F1
#
_cell.length_a   1.000
_cell.length_b   1.000
_cell.length_c   1.000
_cell.angle_alpha   90.00
_cell.angle_beta   90.00
_cell.angle_gamma   90.00
#
_symmetry.space_group_name_H-M   'P 1'
#
loop_
_entity.id
_entity.type
_entity.pdbx_description
1 polymer ?
#
loop_
_entity_poly.entity_id
_entity_poly.type
_entity_poly.pdbx_seq_one_letter_code
_entity_poly.pdbx_strand_id
1 'polypeptide(L)'
;MLGGMKYVMTCSLLALLAASSGCATSFRGSAHISPADCNANCQEIGGEMSAYVFMGQYSTACVCTPPGRSGQMVGAAGAQAGAVAGVWMQMQEADRRR
;
A
#
# COMPACT_ATOMS: atom_id res chain seq x y z
N MET A 1 -37.89 27.68 -20.54
CA MET A 1 -36.43 27.59 -20.34
C MET A 1 -35.99 27.43 -18.88
N LEU A 2 -36.87 27.63 -17.87
CA LEU A 2 -36.50 27.43 -16.44
C LEU A 2 -36.41 25.96 -15.99
N GLY A 3 -37.05 25.02 -16.70
CA GLY A 3 -37.06 23.60 -16.31
C GLY A 3 -35.71 22.89 -16.53
N GLY A 4 -35.04 23.14 -17.65
CA GLY A 4 -33.76 22.51 -17.99
C GLY A 4 -32.62 22.88 -17.04
N MET A 5 -32.60 24.12 -16.55
CA MET A 5 -31.58 24.60 -15.61
C MET A 5 -31.70 23.93 -14.24
N LYS A 6 -32.92 23.56 -13.83
CA LYS A 6 -33.21 22.77 -12.63
C LYS A 6 -32.69 21.34 -12.76
N TYR A 7 -32.89 20.69 -13.90
CA TYR A 7 -32.38 19.34 -14.14
C TYR A 7 -30.85 19.28 -14.19
N VAL A 8 -30.21 20.25 -14.86
CA VAL A 8 -28.75 20.34 -14.93
C VAL A 8 -28.14 20.51 -13.54
N MET A 9 -28.67 21.43 -12.74
CA MET A 9 -28.20 21.66 -11.37
C MET A 9 -28.38 20.43 -10.47
N THR A 10 -29.47 19.70 -10.63
CA THR A 10 -29.74 18.48 -9.85
C THR A 10 -28.79 17.34 -10.24
N CYS A 11 -28.53 17.14 -11.54
CA CYS A 11 -27.56 16.15 -12.02
C CYS A 11 -26.12 16.47 -11.57
N SER A 12 -25.73 17.75 -11.57
CA SER A 12 -24.41 18.17 -11.09
C SER A 12 -24.21 17.88 -9.59
N LEU A 13 -25.24 18.11 -8.78
CA LEU A 13 -25.21 17.79 -7.34
C LEU A 13 -25.07 16.28 -7.09
N LEU A 14 -25.80 15.45 -7.84
CA LEU A 14 -25.71 13.99 -7.77
C LEU A 14 -24.32 13.48 -8.19
N ALA A 15 -23.71 14.07 -9.21
CA ALA A 15 -22.35 13.72 -9.64
C ALA A 15 -21.29 14.06 -8.58
N LEU A 16 -21.42 15.21 -7.91
CA LEU A 16 -20.56 15.61 -6.79
C LEU A 16 -20.68 14.67 -5.59
N LEU A 17 -21.90 14.24 -5.26
CA LEU A 17 -22.15 13.27 -4.19
C LEU A 17 -21.54 11.89 -4.52
N ALA A 18 -21.66 11.42 -5.76
CA ALA A 18 -21.04 10.17 -6.19
C ALA A 18 -19.50 10.22 -6.21
N ALA A 19 -18.90 11.39 -6.47
CA ALA A 19 -17.45 11.57 -6.39
C ALA A 19 -16.92 11.50 -4.95
N SER A 20 -17.78 11.79 -3.95
CA SER A 20 -17.40 11.76 -2.53
C SER A 20 -17.45 10.36 -1.90
N SER A 21 -18.01 9.36 -2.59
CA SER A 21 -18.08 7.97 -2.10
C SER A 21 -16.87 7.10 -2.49
N GLY A 22 -15.72 7.72 -2.78
CA GLY A 22 -14.47 6.98 -2.97
C GLY A 22 -14.13 6.17 -1.70
N CYS A 23 -13.66 4.94 -1.86
CA CYS A 23 -13.16 4.16 -0.74
C CYS A 23 -11.95 4.87 -0.12
N ALA A 24 -12.18 5.60 0.99
CA ALA A 24 -11.11 6.19 1.77
C ALA A 24 -10.28 5.07 2.41
N THR A 25 -9.13 4.76 1.82
CA THR A 25 -8.17 3.84 2.42
C THR A 25 -7.56 4.53 3.64
N SER A 26 -7.93 4.09 4.84
CA SER A 26 -7.27 4.53 6.07
C SER A 26 -6.18 3.54 6.45
N PHE A 27 -4.95 4.02 6.55
CA PHE A 27 -3.85 3.25 7.11
C PHE A 27 -3.88 3.44 8.63
N ARG A 28 -4.06 2.34 9.38
CA ARG A 28 -3.93 2.33 10.84
C ARG A 28 -2.56 1.78 11.21
N GLY A 29 -1.88 2.45 12.14
CA GLY A 29 -0.56 2.06 12.64
C GLY A 29 0.43 3.22 12.64
N SER A 30 1.62 2.98 13.18
CA SER A 30 2.71 3.95 13.20
C SER A 30 3.46 3.90 11.87
N ALA A 31 3.67 5.06 11.24
CA ALA A 31 4.45 5.15 10.00
C ALA A 31 5.93 4.77 10.24
N HIS A 32 6.45 5.12 11.40
CA HIS A 32 7.78 4.73 11.88
C HIS A 32 7.65 3.79 13.06
N ILE A 33 8.35 2.67 12.99
CA ILE A 33 8.36 1.58 13.95
C ILE A 33 9.80 1.45 14.43
N SER A 34 10.04 1.52 15.73
CA SER A 34 11.40 1.32 16.23
C SER A 34 11.85 -0.13 15.98
N PRO A 35 13.16 -0.42 15.90
CA PRO A 35 13.63 -1.80 15.78
C PRO A 35 13.14 -2.71 16.92
N ALA A 36 12.95 -2.16 18.13
CA ALA A 36 12.43 -2.91 19.26
C ALA A 36 10.93 -3.27 19.09
N ASP A 37 10.11 -2.30 18.69
CA ASP A 37 8.69 -2.54 18.42
C ASP A 37 8.51 -3.49 17.24
N CYS A 38 9.38 -3.40 16.25
CA CYS A 38 9.40 -4.28 15.09
C CYS A 38 9.60 -5.75 15.49
N ASN A 39 10.55 -5.99 16.40
CA ASN A 39 10.78 -7.32 16.95
C ASN A 39 9.61 -7.81 17.80
N ALA A 40 9.04 -6.94 18.65
CA ALA A 40 7.87 -7.27 19.47
C ALA A 40 6.66 -7.66 18.59
N ASN A 41 6.39 -6.92 17.52
CA ASN A 41 5.31 -7.23 16.58
C ASN A 41 5.50 -8.60 15.89
N CYS A 42 6.74 -8.96 15.52
CA CYS A 42 7.01 -10.28 14.97
C CYS A 42 6.79 -11.41 16.01
N GLN A 43 7.11 -11.16 17.27
CA GLN A 43 6.87 -12.12 18.35
C GLN A 43 5.39 -12.28 18.67
N GLU A 44 4.58 -11.22 18.56
CA GLU A 44 3.13 -11.28 18.77
C GLU A 44 2.44 -12.26 17.81
N ILE A 45 2.94 -12.36 16.58
CA ILE A 45 2.45 -13.31 15.59
C ILE A 45 3.14 -14.69 15.67
N GLY A 46 3.91 -14.94 16.74
CA GLY A 46 4.66 -16.18 16.96
C GLY A 46 5.84 -16.39 16.02
N GLY A 47 6.28 -15.35 15.31
CA GLY A 47 7.40 -15.38 14.40
C GLY A 47 8.68 -14.78 14.99
N GLU A 48 9.71 -14.66 14.14
CA GLU A 48 10.96 -13.97 14.46
C GLU A 48 11.24 -12.86 13.45
N MET A 49 11.84 -11.76 13.89
CA MET A 49 12.22 -10.67 12.98
C MET A 49 13.37 -11.11 12.07
N SER A 50 13.15 -11.09 10.76
CA SER A 50 14.18 -11.41 9.75
C SER A 50 14.90 -10.17 9.25
N ALA A 51 14.18 -9.06 9.06
CA ALA A 51 14.76 -7.81 8.58
C ALA A 51 13.97 -6.58 9.04
N TYR A 52 14.68 -5.47 9.15
CA TYR A 52 14.15 -4.13 9.35
C TYR A 52 14.50 -3.27 8.14
N VAL A 53 13.48 -2.72 7.48
CA VAL A 53 13.63 -2.02 6.19
C VAL A 53 13.34 -0.54 6.37
N PHE A 54 14.35 0.28 6.09
CA PHE A 54 14.20 1.72 6.04
C PHE A 54 13.65 2.15 4.67
N MET A 55 12.44 2.71 4.62
CA MET A 55 11.80 3.18 3.37
C MET A 55 11.91 4.71 3.22
N GLY A 56 13.05 5.28 3.63
CA GLY A 56 13.27 6.72 3.56
C GLY A 56 12.53 7.48 4.67
N GLN A 57 12.17 8.73 4.37
CA GLN A 57 11.61 9.64 5.39
C GLN A 57 10.18 9.32 5.82
N TYR A 58 9.46 8.51 5.05
CA TYR A 58 8.01 8.35 5.22
C TYR A 58 7.64 7.14 6.06
N SER A 59 8.43 6.07 6.04
CA SER A 59 8.11 4.88 6.82
C SER A 59 9.27 3.91 7.03
N THR A 60 9.04 2.98 7.95
CA THR A 60 9.91 1.82 8.21
C THR A 60 9.05 0.56 8.22
N ALA A 61 9.59 -0.56 7.75
CA ALA A 61 8.85 -1.83 7.67
C ALA A 61 9.60 -2.98 8.35
N CYS A 62 8.83 -3.96 8.79
CA CYS A 62 9.30 -5.17 9.46
C CYS A 62 9.07 -6.38 8.57
N VAL A 63 10.06 -7.26 8.46
CA VAL A 63 9.92 -8.57 7.81
C VAL A 63 10.02 -9.63 8.90
N CYS A 64 8.95 -10.40 9.09
CA CYS A 64 8.90 -11.48 10.07
C CYS A 64 8.94 -12.84 9.38
N THR A 65 9.74 -13.77 9.91
CA THR A 65 9.73 -15.18 9.55
C THR A 65 8.59 -15.85 10.33
N PRO A 66 7.62 -16.50 9.66
CA PRO A 66 6.57 -17.26 10.35
C PRO A 66 7.13 -18.43 11.17
N PRO A 67 6.46 -18.84 12.25
CA PRO A 67 6.85 -20.02 13.01
C PRO A 67 6.92 -21.27 12.12
N GLY A 68 7.96 -22.08 12.31
CA GLY A 68 8.18 -23.31 11.54
C GLY A 68 8.74 -23.12 10.11
N ARG A 69 9.03 -21.87 9.70
CA ARG A 69 9.69 -21.56 8.41
C ARG A 69 11.09 -20.97 8.53
N SER A 70 11.64 -20.93 9.73
CA SER A 70 13.06 -20.62 9.96
C SER A 70 13.94 -21.57 9.12
N GLY A 71 14.45 -21.07 7.98
CA GLY A 71 15.30 -21.82 7.05
C GLY A 71 14.70 -22.08 5.66
N GLN A 72 13.42 -21.80 5.40
CA GLN A 72 12.83 -21.89 4.07
C GLN A 72 12.90 -20.54 3.35
N MET A 73 14.06 -20.21 2.75
CA MET A 73 14.10 -19.26 1.65
C MET A 73 13.39 -19.89 0.44
N VAL A 74 12.07 -19.79 0.39
CA VAL A 74 11.27 -20.35 -0.71
C VAL A 74 11.43 -19.43 -1.92
N GLY A 75 12.31 -19.80 -2.85
CA GLY A 75 12.20 -19.48 -4.29
C GLY A 75 11.90 -18.03 -4.65
N ALA A 76 12.50 -17.07 -3.94
CA ALA A 76 12.11 -15.66 -4.06
C ALA A 76 12.44 -15.06 -5.45
N ALA A 77 13.42 -15.61 -6.16
CA ALA A 77 13.87 -15.09 -7.46
C ALA A 77 12.76 -15.03 -8.53
N GLY A 78 11.84 -16.01 -8.56
CA GLY A 78 10.78 -16.08 -9.58
C GLY A 78 9.60 -15.14 -9.31
N ALA A 79 9.15 -15.07 -8.05
CA ALA A 79 8.03 -14.20 -7.65
C ALA A 79 8.43 -12.71 -7.62
N GLN A 80 9.69 -12.41 -7.26
CA GLN A 80 10.24 -11.05 -7.29
C GLN A 80 10.35 -10.52 -8.72
N ALA A 81 10.72 -11.36 -9.70
CA ALA A 81 10.90 -10.93 -11.08
C ALA A 81 9.62 -10.34 -11.70
N GLY A 82 8.45 -10.95 -11.44
CA GLY A 82 7.17 -10.44 -11.94
C GLY A 82 6.77 -9.10 -11.31
N ALA A 83 6.95 -8.97 -9.99
CA ALA A 83 6.65 -7.72 -9.27
C ALA A 83 7.58 -6.58 -9.70
N VAL A 84 8.88 -6.86 -9.85
CA VAL A 84 9.87 -5.88 -10.32
C VAL A 84 9.57 -5.43 -11.76
N ALA A 85 9.24 -6.36 -12.66
CA ALA A 85 8.88 -6.03 -14.04
C ALA A 85 7.62 -5.14 -14.10
N GLY A 86 6.60 -5.44 -13.30
CA GLY A 86 5.39 -4.62 -13.20
C GLY A 86 5.68 -3.18 -12.76
N VAL A 87 6.47 -3.02 -11.69
CA VAL A 87 6.88 -1.71 -11.16
C VAL A 87 7.74 -0.94 -12.17
N TRP A 88 8.64 -1.61 -12.89
CA TRP A 88 9.44 -1.00 -13.95
C TRP A 88 8.59 -0.45 -15.10
N MET A 89 7.61 -1.22 -15.57
CA MET A 89 6.69 -0.77 -16.63
C MET A 89 5.87 0.45 -16.18
N GLN A 90 5.44 0.49 -14.92
CA GLN A 90 4.72 1.64 -14.35
C GLN A 90 5.60 2.89 -14.28
N MET A 91 6.86 2.76 -13.85
CA MET A 91 7.80 3.89 -13.80
C MET A 91 8.12 4.43 -15.20
N GLN A 92 8.29 3.55 -16.19
CA GLN A 92 8.57 3.95 -17.57
C GLN A 92 7.40 4.70 -18.22
N GLU A 93 6.16 4.30 -17.93
CA GLU A 93 4.97 5.03 -18.37
C GLU A 93 4.87 6.40 -17.69
N ALA A 94 5.23 6.50 -16.40
CA ALA A 94 5.22 7.76 -15.67
C ALA A 94 6.27 8.74 -16.22
N ASP A 95 7.46 8.26 -16.60
CA ASP A 95 8.51 9.09 -17.21
C ASP A 95 8.13 9.57 -18.62
N ARG A 96 7.43 8.75 -19.42
CA ARG A 96 6.92 9.16 -20.73
C ARG A 96 5.87 10.27 -20.68
N ARG A 97 5.15 10.39 -19.57
CA ARG A 97 4.07 11.38 -19.39
C ARG A 97 4.56 12.72 -18.84
N ARG A 98 5.84 12.85 -18.50
CA ARG A 98 6.47 14.12 -18.09
C ARG A 98 7.12 14.80 -19.28
#